data_AF-A0A536FI77-F1
#
_entry.id   AF-A0A536FI77-F1
#
_cell.length_a   1.000
_cell.length_b   1.000
_cell.length_c   1.000
_cell.angle_alpha   90.00
_cell.angle_beta   90.00
_cell.angle_gamma   90.00
#
_symmetry.space_group_name_H-M   'P 1'
#
loop_
_entity.id
_entity.type
_entity.pdbx_description
1 polymer ?
#
loop_
_entity_poly.entity_id
_entity_poly.type
_entity_poly.pdbx_seq_one_letter_code
_entity_poly.pdbx_strand_id
1 'polypeptide(L)'
;MDVDRFLPGVIGAFVGVIGWLLVGVYIQRRQFLRQARNAARAVYFELDVNRMNVEVARDYGSFTPLNRSSFDRLLPELATVLAPADLRRLVSAYMAHAGYQQAASDPELPAPVRRESLDAILAAHRDALGVLRRTAFTPGEARALLEPLTPTGSAIATDAEERALRT
;
A
#
# COMPACT_ATOMS: atom_id res chain seq x y z
N MET A 1 51.31 -28.98 -25.69
CA MET A 1 51.19 -27.97 -24.62
C MET A 1 49.95 -27.11 -24.88
N ASP A 2 48.75 -27.69 -24.77
CA ASP A 2 47.48 -26.94 -24.95
C ASP A 2 46.57 -26.97 -23.72
N VAL A 3 46.79 -27.94 -22.82
CA VAL A 3 45.98 -28.13 -21.61
C VAL A 3 46.17 -26.96 -20.62
N ASP A 4 47.40 -26.43 -20.52
CA ASP A 4 47.75 -25.33 -19.60
C ASP A 4 47.11 -23.98 -19.98
N ARG A 5 46.66 -23.81 -21.23
CA ARG A 5 45.92 -22.61 -21.70
C ARG A 5 44.42 -22.84 -21.75
N PHE A 6 43.98 -24.08 -21.99
CA PHE A 6 42.56 -24.43 -22.06
C PHE A 6 41.89 -24.38 -20.69
N LEU A 7 42.56 -24.88 -19.64
CA LEU A 7 42.03 -24.91 -18.27
C LEU A 7 41.70 -23.50 -17.71
N PRO A 8 42.60 -22.50 -17.78
CA PRO A 8 42.26 -21.15 -17.32
C PRO A 8 41.19 -20.47 -18.19
N GLY A 9 41.11 -20.77 -19.49
CA GLY A 9 40.07 -20.26 -20.37
C GLY A 9 38.67 -20.75 -19.99
N VAL A 10 38.52 -22.04 -19.69
CA VAL A 10 37.25 -22.65 -19.24
C VAL A 10 36.84 -22.13 -17.86
N ILE A 11 37.79 -22.01 -16.92
CA ILE A 11 37.53 -21.45 -15.60
C ILE A 11 37.08 -19.99 -15.72
N GLY A 12 37.74 -19.19 -16.56
CA GLY A 12 37.35 -17.80 -16.83
C GLY A 12 35.94 -17.67 -17.41
N ALA A 13 35.59 -18.53 -18.38
CA ALA A 13 34.23 -18.57 -18.94
C ALA A 13 33.17 -18.96 -17.91
N PHE A 14 33.45 -19.95 -17.06
CA PHE A 14 32.55 -20.36 -15.99
C PHE A 14 32.32 -19.26 -14.95
N VAL A 15 33.39 -18.60 -14.51
CA VAL A 15 33.30 -17.47 -13.57
C VAL A 15 32.56 -16.29 -14.20
N GLY A 16 32.78 -16.03 -15.49
CA GLY A 16 32.05 -15.01 -16.24
C GLY A 16 30.55 -15.27 -16.30
N VAL A 17 30.14 -16.51 -16.63
CA VAL A 17 28.72 -16.91 -16.69
C VAL A 17 28.07 -16.84 -15.31
N ILE A 18 28.72 -17.40 -14.27
CA ILE A 18 28.20 -17.36 -12.89
C ILE A 18 28.08 -15.91 -12.40
N GLY A 19 29.10 -15.08 -12.64
CA GLY A 19 29.09 -13.67 -12.28
C GLY A 19 27.94 -12.90 -12.94
N TRP A 20 27.70 -13.13 -14.23
CA TRP A 20 26.60 -12.50 -14.96
C TRP A 20 25.23 -12.98 -14.48
N LEU A 21 25.07 -14.28 -14.22
CA LEU A 21 23.84 -14.83 -13.65
C LEU A 21 23.53 -14.23 -12.27
N LEU A 22 24.55 -14.07 -11.42
CA LEU A 22 24.39 -13.44 -10.10
C LEU A 22 23.96 -11.98 -10.23
N VAL A 23 24.55 -11.22 -11.16
CA VAL A 23 24.14 -9.83 -11.45
C VAL A 23 22.70 -9.78 -11.93
N GLY A 24 22.30 -10.69 -12.84
CA GLY A 24 20.93 -10.81 -13.33
C GLY A 24 19.93 -11.05 -12.20
N VAL A 25 20.19 -12.05 -11.35
CA VAL A 25 19.34 -12.36 -10.18
C VAL A 25 19.28 -11.18 -9.20
N TYR A 26 20.41 -10.48 -8.99
CA TYR A 26 20.46 -9.33 -8.10
C TYR A 26 19.59 -8.16 -8.60
N ILE A 27 19.71 -7.79 -9.87
CA ILE A 27 18.90 -6.72 -10.48
C ILE A 27 17.42 -7.10 -10.48
N GLN A 28 17.11 -8.34 -10.88
CA GLN A 28 15.74 -8.85 -10.94
C GLN A 28 15.08 -8.83 -9.57
N ARG A 29 15.75 -9.30 -8.52
CA ARG A 29 15.24 -9.21 -7.13
C ARG A 29 14.95 -7.78 -6.72
N ARG A 30 15.84 -6.84 -7.06
CA ARG A 30 15.67 -5.43 -6.69
C ARG A 30 14.47 -4.78 -7.39
N GLN A 31 14.20 -5.16 -8.63
CA GLN A 31 13.03 -4.69 -9.38
C GLN A 31 11.73 -5.23 -8.77
N PHE A 32 11.66 -6.52 -8.45
CA PHE A 32 10.48 -7.10 -7.80
C PHE A 32 10.18 -6.46 -6.45
N LEU A 33 11.21 -6.22 -5.62
CA LEU A 33 11.03 -5.54 -4.33
C LEU A 33 10.48 -4.12 -4.49
N ARG A 34 10.93 -3.37 -5.52
CA ARG A 34 10.40 -2.03 -5.80
C ARG A 34 8.95 -2.09 -6.27
N GLN A 35 8.63 -3.02 -7.16
CA GLN A 35 7.26 -3.21 -7.65
C GLN A 35 6.31 -3.56 -6.50
N ALA A 36 6.71 -4.51 -5.64
CA ALA A 36 5.92 -4.92 -4.49
C ALA A 36 5.75 -3.81 -3.44
N ARG A 37 6.77 -2.96 -3.23
CA ARG A 37 6.62 -1.76 -2.37
C ARG A 37 5.66 -0.75 -2.98
N ASN A 38 5.72 -0.50 -4.28
CA ASN A 38 4.77 0.42 -4.94
C ASN A 38 3.34 -0.14 -4.91
N ALA A 39 3.20 -1.46 -5.08
CA ALA A 39 1.92 -2.15 -4.90
C ALA A 39 1.37 -1.94 -3.48
N ALA A 40 2.20 -2.14 -2.45
CA ALA A 40 1.84 -1.90 -1.07
C ALA A 40 1.44 -0.44 -0.78
N ARG A 41 2.07 0.54 -1.44
CA ARG A 41 1.65 1.95 -1.35
C ARG A 41 0.28 2.21 -1.96
N ALA A 42 0.02 1.66 -3.15
CA ALA A 42 -1.28 1.82 -3.80
C ALA A 42 -2.41 1.24 -2.95
N VAL A 43 -2.20 0.03 -2.40
CA VAL A 43 -3.17 -0.62 -1.51
C VAL A 43 -3.28 0.12 -0.17
N TYR A 44 -2.18 0.69 0.35
CA TYR A 44 -2.21 1.53 1.55
C TYR A 44 -3.15 2.72 1.38
N PHE A 45 -3.01 3.48 0.29
CA PHE A 45 -3.84 4.66 0.07
C PHE A 45 -5.31 4.30 -0.23
N GLU A 46 -5.57 3.22 -0.97
CA GLU A 46 -6.92 2.72 -1.16
C GLU A 46 -7.59 2.36 0.19
N LEU A 47 -6.87 1.63 1.04
CA LEU A 47 -7.38 1.21 2.34
C LEU A 47 -7.55 2.39 3.31
N ASP A 48 -6.69 3.42 3.24
CA ASP A 48 -6.81 4.61 4.07
C ASP A 48 -8.03 5.46 3.69
N VAL A 49 -8.30 5.60 2.38
CA VAL A 49 -9.53 6.24 1.90
C VAL A 49 -10.77 5.44 2.34
N ASN A 50 -10.73 4.11 2.22
CA ASN A 50 -11.81 3.27 2.72
C ASN A 50 -12.01 3.44 4.23
N ARG A 51 -10.94 3.50 5.02
CA ARG A 51 -11.01 3.76 6.46
C ARG A 51 -11.73 5.08 6.74
N MET A 52 -11.36 6.16 6.06
CA MET A 52 -12.03 7.46 6.21
C MET A 52 -13.52 7.39 5.87
N ASN A 53 -13.89 6.66 4.81
CA ASN A 53 -15.30 6.44 4.45
C ASN A 53 -16.06 5.65 5.53
N VAL A 54 -15.41 4.69 6.19
CA VAL A 54 -16.00 3.97 7.33
C VAL A 54 -16.12 4.87 8.56
N GLU A 55 -15.15 5.74 8.83
CA GLU A 55 -15.22 6.74 9.92
C GLU A 55 -16.40 7.69 9.70
N VAL A 56 -16.55 8.21 8.47
CA VAL A 56 -17.68 9.07 8.10
C VAL A 56 -19.02 8.34 8.22
N ALA A 57 -19.10 7.08 7.81
CA ALA A 57 -20.32 6.28 7.95
C ALA A 57 -20.68 6.03 9.42
N ARG A 58 -19.68 5.80 10.28
CA ARG A 58 -19.88 5.59 11.71
C ARG A 58 -20.40 6.83 12.42
N ASP A 59 -19.78 7.97 12.13
CA ASP A 59 -20.03 9.21 12.86
C ASP A 59 -21.26 9.96 12.33
N TYR A 60 -21.49 9.89 11.01
CA TYR A 60 -22.54 10.67 10.32
C TYR A 60 -23.60 9.82 9.63
N GLY A 61 -23.46 8.50 9.58
CA GLY A 61 -24.40 7.63 8.88
C GLY A 61 -24.37 7.77 7.35
N SER A 62 -23.35 8.43 6.80
CA SER A 62 -23.18 8.62 5.35
C SER A 62 -22.30 7.52 4.77
N PHE A 63 -22.89 6.65 3.95
CA PHE A 63 -22.21 5.48 3.39
C PHE A 63 -21.73 5.75 1.96
N THR A 64 -20.41 5.67 1.77
CA THR A 64 -19.75 5.77 0.47
C THR A 64 -19.24 4.38 0.06
N PRO A 65 -19.39 3.95 -1.19
CA PRO A 65 -18.87 2.66 -1.64
C PRO A 65 -17.37 2.51 -1.37
N LEU A 66 -16.97 1.38 -0.78
CA LEU A 66 -15.56 1.04 -0.55
C LEU A 66 -14.93 0.43 -1.81
N ASN A 67 -13.67 0.76 -2.08
CA ASN A 67 -12.94 0.27 -3.26
C ASN A 67 -12.07 -0.96 -2.92
N ARG A 68 -11.91 -1.89 -3.86
CA ARG A 68 -11.04 -3.07 -3.78
C ARG A 68 -10.16 -3.29 -5.01
N SER A 69 -10.19 -2.36 -5.96
CA SER A 69 -9.60 -2.51 -7.29
C SER A 69 -8.07 -2.68 -7.25
N SER A 70 -7.39 -1.92 -6.39
CA SER A 70 -5.94 -1.97 -6.25
C SER A 70 -5.55 -3.26 -5.54
N PHE A 71 -6.26 -3.63 -4.48
CA PHE A 71 -6.01 -4.87 -3.76
C PHE A 71 -6.14 -6.11 -4.63
N ASP A 72 -7.25 -6.25 -5.36
CA ASP A 72 -7.47 -7.41 -6.23
C ASP A 72 -6.40 -7.52 -7.32
N ARG A 73 -6.04 -6.38 -7.92
CA ARG A 73 -5.04 -6.33 -8.98
C ARG A 73 -3.62 -6.63 -8.49
N LEU A 74 -3.27 -6.17 -7.28
CA LEU A 74 -1.90 -6.16 -6.76
C LEU A 74 -1.66 -7.23 -5.69
N LEU A 75 -2.64 -8.08 -5.42
CA LEU A 75 -2.55 -9.21 -4.50
C LEU A 75 -1.34 -10.11 -4.79
N PRO A 76 -1.03 -10.47 -6.07
CA PRO A 76 0.13 -11.29 -6.37
C PRO A 76 1.44 -10.63 -5.91
N GLU A 77 1.64 -9.34 -6.19
CA GLU A 77 2.83 -8.60 -5.79
C GLU A 77 2.95 -8.49 -4.27
N LEU A 78 1.84 -8.25 -3.58
CA LEU A 78 1.81 -8.21 -2.11
C LEU A 78 2.21 -9.55 -1.49
N ALA A 79 1.75 -10.66 -2.06
CA ALA A 79 2.09 -11.99 -1.58
C ALA A 79 3.59 -12.31 -1.69
N THR A 80 4.35 -11.61 -2.55
CA THR A 80 5.80 -11.79 -2.66
C THR A 80 6.60 -11.14 -1.52
N VAL A 81 6.00 -10.17 -0.81
CA VAL A 81 6.70 -9.38 0.22
C VAL A 81 6.08 -9.47 1.62
N LEU A 82 4.80 -9.83 1.72
CA LEU A 82 4.13 -9.98 3.00
C LEU A 82 4.26 -11.39 3.54
N ALA A 83 4.46 -11.50 4.86
CA ALA A 83 4.33 -12.78 5.55
C ALA A 83 2.87 -13.28 5.47
N PRO A 84 2.61 -14.60 5.47
CA PRO A 84 1.25 -15.14 5.37
C PRO A 84 0.27 -14.59 6.41
N ALA A 85 0.74 -14.38 7.65
CA ALA A 85 -0.07 -13.80 8.72
C ALA A 85 -0.48 -12.34 8.43
N ASP A 86 0.42 -11.56 7.85
CA ASP A 86 0.18 -10.16 7.48
C ASP A 86 -0.72 -10.06 6.25
N LEU A 87 -0.56 -10.96 5.28
CA LEU A 87 -1.46 -11.07 4.13
C LEU A 87 -2.89 -11.41 4.58
N ARG A 88 -3.04 -12.34 5.52
CA ARG A 88 -4.35 -12.70 6.10
C ARG A 88 -5.03 -11.51 6.77
N ARG A 89 -4.28 -10.67 7.50
CA ARG A 89 -4.81 -9.43 8.09
C ARG A 89 -5.35 -8.49 7.02
N LEU A 90 -4.61 -8.33 5.93
CA LEU A 90 -5.05 -7.51 4.79
C LEU A 90 -6.35 -8.03 4.17
N VAL A 91 -6.37 -9.33 3.82
CA VAL A 91 -7.55 -9.98 3.25
C VAL A 91 -8.75 -9.81 4.18
N SER A 92 -8.55 -9.97 5.49
CA SER A 92 -9.64 -9.83 6.48
C SER A 92 -10.21 -8.42 6.51
N ALA A 93 -9.38 -7.38 6.39
CA ALA A 93 -9.85 -5.99 6.30
C ALA A 93 -10.73 -5.76 5.07
N TYR A 94 -10.34 -6.31 3.91
CA TYR A 94 -11.14 -6.21 2.68
C TYR A 94 -12.41 -7.07 2.70
N MET A 95 -12.39 -8.24 3.36
CA MET A 95 -13.60 -9.06 3.57
C MET A 95 -14.62 -8.35 4.46
N ALA A 96 -14.17 -7.49 5.37
CA ALA A 96 -15.03 -6.68 6.23
C ALA A 96 -15.92 -5.68 5.44
N HIS A 97 -15.61 -5.43 4.15
CA HIS A 97 -16.47 -4.62 3.27
C HIS A 97 -17.87 -5.21 3.09
N ALA A 98 -18.03 -6.54 3.18
CA ALA A 98 -19.35 -7.16 3.16
C ALA A 98 -20.19 -6.72 4.37
N GLY A 99 -19.58 -6.65 5.55
CA GLY A 99 -20.22 -6.13 6.76
C GLY A 99 -20.55 -4.64 6.64
N TYR A 100 -19.69 -3.86 5.99
CA TYR A 100 -19.97 -2.45 5.69
C TYR A 100 -21.19 -2.28 4.79
N GLN A 101 -21.29 -3.08 3.72
CA GLN A 101 -22.44 -3.05 2.81
C GLN A 101 -23.73 -3.46 3.52
N GLN A 102 -23.70 -4.50 4.35
CA GLN A 102 -24.83 -4.91 5.17
C GLN A 102 -25.28 -3.79 6.12
N ALA A 103 -24.32 -3.14 6.80
CA ALA A 103 -24.58 -2.01 7.68
C ALA A 103 -25.15 -0.79 6.95
N ALA A 104 -24.90 -0.65 5.64
CA ALA A 104 -25.47 0.41 4.82
C ALA A 104 -26.90 0.08 4.36
N SER A 105 -27.17 -1.19 4.01
CA SER A 105 -28.43 -1.60 3.40
C SER A 105 -29.52 -1.97 4.39
N ASP A 106 -29.18 -2.29 5.64
CA ASP A 106 -30.14 -2.76 6.64
C ASP A 106 -30.69 -1.59 7.48
N PRO A 107 -31.94 -1.13 7.25
CA PRO A 107 -32.55 -0.07 8.04
C PRO A 107 -33.03 -0.55 9.42
N GLU A 108 -33.22 -1.85 9.62
CA GLU A 108 -33.69 -2.44 10.88
C GLU A 108 -32.56 -2.67 11.87
N LEU A 109 -31.30 -2.64 11.41
CA LEU A 109 -30.13 -2.82 12.26
C LEU A 109 -30.05 -1.73 13.34
N PRO A 110 -30.10 -2.10 14.65
CA PRO A 110 -30.04 -1.14 15.74
C PRO A 110 -28.79 -0.26 15.65
N ALA A 111 -28.97 1.06 15.84
CA ALA A 111 -27.88 2.02 15.84
C ALA A 111 -26.63 1.62 16.67
N PRO A 112 -26.75 1.07 17.90
CA PRO A 112 -25.58 0.64 18.66
C PRO A 112 -24.85 -0.54 18.01
N VAL A 113 -25.58 -1.50 17.44
CA VAL A 113 -25.01 -2.67 16.76
C VAL A 113 -24.30 -2.25 15.47
N ARG A 114 -24.89 -1.31 14.72
CA ARG A 114 -24.30 -0.72 13.53
C ARG A 114 -22.97 -0.05 13.85
N ARG A 115 -22.92 0.78 14.91
CA ARG A 115 -21.69 1.45 15.34
C ARG A 115 -20.62 0.45 15.75
N GLU A 116 -20.96 -0.56 16.55
CA GLU A 116 -20.02 -1.59 16.98
C GLU A 116 -19.43 -2.35 15.78
N SER A 117 -20.28 -2.69 14.80
CA SER A 117 -19.81 -3.32 13.55
C SER A 117 -18.85 -2.41 12.78
N LEU A 118 -19.14 -1.11 12.67
CA LEU A 118 -18.25 -0.16 11.99
C LEU A 118 -16.94 0.04 12.76
N ASP A 119 -16.98 0.03 14.10
CA ASP A 119 -15.78 0.07 14.94
C ASP A 119 -14.88 -1.15 14.74
N ALA A 120 -15.45 -2.35 14.63
CA ALA A 120 -14.70 -3.55 14.31
C ALA A 120 -14.05 -3.48 12.91
N ILE A 121 -14.77 -2.94 11.91
CA ILE A 121 -14.23 -2.73 10.56
C ILE A 121 -13.07 -1.73 10.60
N LEU A 122 -13.20 -0.63 11.36
CA LEU A 122 -12.14 0.37 11.53
C LEU A 122 -10.90 -0.22 12.20
N ALA A 123 -11.07 -1.04 13.24
CA ALA A 123 -9.96 -1.73 13.89
C ALA A 123 -9.20 -2.60 12.88
N ALA A 124 -9.92 -3.40 12.08
CA ALA A 124 -9.30 -4.23 11.03
C ALA A 124 -8.56 -3.40 9.98
N HIS A 125 -9.11 -2.25 9.57
CA HIS A 125 -8.46 -1.34 8.63
C HIS A 125 -7.18 -0.74 9.22
N ARG A 126 -7.20 -0.29 10.48
CA ARG A 126 -6.02 0.27 11.17
C ARG A 126 -4.90 -0.76 11.30
N ASP A 127 -5.25 -2.00 11.63
CA ASP A 127 -4.27 -3.09 11.72
C ASP A 127 -3.61 -3.37 10.37
N ALA A 128 -4.42 -3.47 9.31
CA ALA A 128 -3.93 -3.69 7.95
C ALA A 128 -3.10 -2.51 7.42
N LEU A 129 -3.49 -1.27 7.72
CA LEU A 129 -2.68 -0.08 7.43
C LEU A 129 -1.34 -0.12 8.18
N GLY A 130 -1.33 -0.59 9.42
CA GLY A 130 -0.11 -0.79 10.20
C GLY A 130 0.85 -1.78 9.53
N VAL A 131 0.32 -2.88 8.98
CA VAL A 131 1.08 -3.86 8.18
C VAL A 131 1.65 -3.20 6.92
N LEU A 132 0.78 -2.58 6.11
CA LEU A 132 1.19 -1.95 4.86
C LEU A 132 2.21 -0.85 5.08
N ARG A 133 2.06 -0.05 6.14
CA ARG A 133 2.99 1.03 6.45
C ARG A 133 4.41 0.54 6.66
N ARG A 134 4.58 -0.56 7.41
CA ARG A 134 5.89 -1.18 7.69
C ARG A 134 6.54 -1.76 6.44
N THR A 135 5.74 -2.26 5.50
CA THR A 135 6.23 -2.91 4.27
C THR A 135 6.49 -1.90 3.16
N ALA A 136 5.61 -0.92 2.99
CA ALA A 136 5.60 0.00 1.86
C ALA A 136 6.60 1.16 2.03
N PHE A 137 6.73 1.69 3.25
CA PHE A 137 7.43 2.95 3.50
C PHE A 137 8.72 2.75 4.29
N THR A 138 9.68 3.63 4.02
CA THR A 138 10.85 3.77 4.90
C THR A 138 10.41 4.40 6.23
N PRO A 139 11.22 4.28 7.32
CA PRO A 139 10.89 4.95 8.58
C PRO A 139 10.70 6.46 8.45
N GLY A 140 11.43 7.13 7.55
CA GLY A 140 11.28 8.56 7.28
C GLY A 140 9.96 8.88 6.58
N GLU A 141 9.63 8.14 5.51
CA GLU A 141 8.35 8.28 4.80
C GLU A 141 7.15 7.98 5.72
N ALA A 142 7.26 6.96 6.57
CA ALA A 142 6.20 6.59 7.51
C ALA A 142 5.93 7.67 8.57
N ARG A 143 6.96 8.43 8.98
CA ARG A 143 6.78 9.59 9.87
C ARG A 143 6.12 10.75 9.15
N ALA A 144 6.55 11.05 7.93
CA ALA A 144 5.95 12.11 7.12
C ALA A 144 4.45 11.90 6.86
N LEU A 145 3.99 10.65 6.75
CA LEU A 145 2.56 10.32 6.63
C LEU A 145 1.74 10.62 7.90
N LEU A 146 2.38 10.70 9.06
CA LEU A 146 1.73 10.96 10.36
C LEU A 146 1.84 12.42 10.79
N GLU A 147 2.73 13.17 10.14
CA GLU A 147 2.84 14.60 10.36
C GLU A 147 1.58 15.25 9.77
N PRO A 148 0.82 16.01 10.58
CA PRO A 148 -0.24 16.85 10.02
C PRO A 148 0.38 17.68 8.90
N LEU A 149 -0.28 17.75 7.75
CA LEU A 149 0.07 18.72 6.72
C LEU A 149 -0.05 20.11 7.35
N THR A 150 1.04 20.59 7.96
CA THR A 150 1.21 22.00 8.27
C THR A 150 1.07 22.68 6.92
N PRO A 151 0.08 23.57 6.72
CA PRO A 151 -0.11 24.22 5.44
C PRO A 151 1.09 25.15 5.24
N THR A 152 2.17 24.61 4.69
CA THR A 152 3.29 25.41 4.22
C THR A 152 2.84 26.08 2.93
N GLY A 153 2.31 27.30 3.09
CA GLY A 153 2.37 28.40 2.13
C GLY A 153 1.72 28.16 0.75
N SER A 154 0.67 28.90 0.41
CA SER A 154 0.87 30.26 -0.12
C SER A 154 1.77 30.32 -1.37
N ALA A 155 1.46 29.52 -2.40
CA ALA A 155 1.98 29.76 -3.75
C ALA A 155 0.86 29.87 -4.81
N ILE A 156 -0.37 29.48 -4.49
CA ILE A 156 -1.51 29.59 -5.42
C ILE A 156 -2.36 30.84 -5.12
N ALA A 157 -2.31 31.38 -3.90
CA ALA A 157 -3.08 32.57 -3.53
C ALA A 157 -2.42 33.89 -3.99
N THR A 158 -1.09 33.97 -4.00
CA THR A 158 -0.37 35.20 -4.36
C THR A 158 -0.41 35.52 -5.86
N ASP A 159 -0.41 34.51 -6.75
CA ASP A 159 -0.50 34.74 -8.20
C ASP A 159 -1.90 35.21 -8.65
N ALA A 160 -2.95 34.81 -7.93
CA ALA A 160 -4.31 35.26 -8.21
C ALA A 160 -4.55 36.69 -7.71
N GLU A 161 -3.99 37.04 -6.55
CA GLU A 161 -4.13 38.38 -5.96
C GLU A 161 -3.26 39.42 -6.69
N GLU A 162 -2.05 39.06 -7.13
CA GLU A 162 -1.18 39.96 -7.89
C GLU A 162 -1.68 40.22 -9.33
N ARG A 163 -2.44 39.29 -9.93
CA ARG A 163 -3.12 39.52 -11.21
C ARG A 163 -4.36 40.40 -11.08
N ALA A 164 -5.09 40.32 -9.97
CA ALA A 164 -6.28 41.14 -9.74
C ALA A 164 -5.95 42.62 -9.45
N LEU A 165 -4.75 42.92 -8.93
CA LEU A 165 -4.27 44.28 -8.70
C LEU A 165 -3.62 44.95 -9.93
N ARG A 166 -3.43 44.22 -11.04
CA ARG A 166 -2.84 44.74 -12.30
C ARG A 166 -3.85 44.91 -13.44
N THR A 167 -5.15 44.72 -13.17
CA THR A 167 -6.27 45.03 -14.08
C THR A 167 -7.15 46.09 -13.47
#